data_AF-A0A520QBS7-F1
#
_entry.id   AF-A0A520QBS7-F1
#
_cell.length_a   1.000
_cell.length_b   1.000
_cell.length_c   1.000
_cell.angle_alpha   90.00
_cell.angle_beta   90.00
_cell.angle_gamma   90.00
#
_symmetry.space_group_name_H-M   'P 1'
#
loop_
_entity.id
_entity.type
_entity.pdbx_description
1 polymer ?
#
loop_
_entity_poly.entity_id
_entity_poly.type
_entity_poly.pdbx_seq_one_letter_code
_entity_poly.pdbx_strand_id
1 'polypeptide(L)' 'MNLLPKFITDHFIKMAILSVPPTAAQEVANQLIDFGVVAILNFAPIVLSVPDEITVNNVNLAMELENLSYFINE' A
#
# COMPACT_ATOMS: atom_id res chain seq x y z
N MET A 1 -6.18 15.00 -14.53
CA MET A 1 -5.99 13.80 -13.69
C MET A 1 -4.94 14.06 -12.60
N ASN A 2 -4.99 15.24 -11.92
CA ASN A 2 -3.93 15.72 -11.01
C ASN A 2 -4.49 16.15 -9.63
N LEU A 3 -5.60 15.55 -9.19
CA LEU A 3 -6.23 15.93 -7.91
C LEU A 3 -5.54 15.25 -6.71
N LEU A 4 -4.87 14.12 -6.94
CA LEU A 4 -4.30 13.30 -5.88
C LEU A 4 -3.23 14.02 -5.05
N PRO A 5 -2.25 14.75 -5.63
CA PRO A 5 -1.24 15.45 -4.83
C PRO A 5 -1.88 16.49 -3.91
N LYS A 6 -2.75 17.34 -4.47
CA LYS A 6 -3.44 18.40 -3.73
C LYS A 6 -4.35 17.84 -2.65
N PHE A 7 -5.06 16.74 -2.93
CA PHE A 7 -5.91 16.10 -1.95
C PHE A 7 -5.09 15.55 -0.77
N ILE A 8 -3.97 14.90 -1.04
CA ILE A 8 -3.09 14.36 0.01
C ILE A 8 -2.58 15.49 0.91
N THR A 9 -2.11 16.60 0.33
CA THR A 9 -1.58 17.73 1.08
C THR A 9 -2.66 18.48 1.85
N ASP A 10 -3.79 18.80 1.20
CA ASP A 10 -4.88 19.60 1.80
C ASP A 10 -5.58 18.85 2.95
N HIS A 11 -5.58 17.51 2.89
CA HIS A 11 -6.19 16.66 3.91
C HIS A 11 -5.18 15.98 4.86
N PHE A 12 -3.89 16.31 4.75
CA PHE A 12 -2.81 15.76 5.60
C PHE A 12 -2.81 14.24 5.65
N ILE A 13 -3.01 13.58 4.51
CA ILE A 13 -3.12 12.12 4.44
C ILE A 13 -1.76 11.50 4.76
N LYS A 14 -1.72 10.65 5.81
CA LYS A 14 -0.49 9.98 6.27
C LYS A 14 -0.41 8.50 5.91
N MET A 15 -1.53 7.90 5.53
CA MET A 15 -1.61 6.47 5.21
C MET A 15 -2.35 6.24 3.89
N ALA A 16 -1.88 5.26 3.12
CA ALA A 16 -2.53 4.84 1.88
C ALA A 16 -2.62 3.31 1.79
N ILE A 17 -3.64 2.82 1.07
CA ILE A 17 -3.73 1.42 0.65
C ILE A 17 -3.31 1.36 -0.82
N LEU A 18 -2.29 0.55 -1.12
CA LEU A 18 -1.78 0.39 -2.48
C LEU A 18 -2.34 -0.90 -3.09
N SER A 19 -3.29 -0.75 -4.01
CA SER A 19 -4.04 -1.85 -4.65
C SER A 19 -3.95 -1.82 -6.17
N VAL A 20 -2.82 -1.33 -6.70
CA VAL A 20 -2.54 -1.25 -8.14
C VAL A 20 -1.77 -2.50 -8.63
N PRO A 21 -1.71 -2.74 -9.95
CA PRO A 21 -0.88 -3.83 -10.48
C PRO A 21 0.61 -3.69 -10.10
N PRO A 22 1.35 -4.81 -10.00
CA PRO A 22 2.79 -4.83 -9.70
C PRO A 22 3.63 -3.81 -10.48
N THR A 23 3.35 -3.69 -11.77
CA THR A 23 4.10 -2.82 -12.70
C THR A 23 3.97 -1.33 -12.38
N ALA A 24 2.93 -0.92 -11.66
CA ALA A 24 2.66 0.47 -11.29
C ALA A 24 2.94 0.75 -9.80
N ALA A 25 3.07 -0.28 -8.97
CA ALA A 25 3.08 -0.14 -7.51
C ALA A 25 4.25 0.72 -7.00
N GLN A 26 5.46 0.53 -7.54
CA GLN A 26 6.61 1.34 -7.11
C GLN A 26 6.45 2.83 -7.47
N GLU A 27 6.01 3.14 -8.68
CA GLU A 27 5.84 4.52 -9.13
C GLU A 27 4.76 5.23 -8.30
N VAL A 28 3.64 4.56 -8.04
CA VAL A 28 2.56 5.11 -7.21
C VAL A 28 3.01 5.28 -5.76
N ALA A 29 3.76 4.32 -5.19
CA ALA A 29 4.30 4.44 -3.84
C ALA A 29 5.21 5.67 -3.71
N ASN A 30 6.12 5.89 -4.67
CA ASN A 30 6.99 7.07 -4.69
C ASN A 30 6.18 8.37 -4.69
N GLN A 31 5.16 8.47 -5.55
CA GLN A 31 4.29 9.66 -5.60
C GLN A 31 3.58 9.90 -4.26
N LEU A 32 3.02 8.85 -3.64
CA LEU A 32 2.36 8.97 -2.34
C LEU A 32 3.33 9.50 -1.27
N ILE A 33 4.55 8.99 -1.25
CA ILE A 33 5.61 9.40 -0.32
C ILE A 33 6.00 10.85 -0.55
N ASP A 34 6.21 11.27 -1.80
CA ASP A 34 6.55 12.65 -2.17
C ASP A 34 5.49 13.65 -1.71
N PHE A 35 4.24 13.23 -1.59
CA PHE A 35 3.14 14.07 -1.12
C PHE A 35 2.88 13.97 0.40
N GLY A 36 3.68 13.19 1.13
CA GLY A 36 3.71 13.18 2.59
C GLY A 36 3.01 11.99 3.26
N VAL A 37 2.67 10.94 2.49
CA VAL A 37 2.27 9.63 3.04
C VAL A 37 3.49 8.95 3.64
N VAL A 38 3.34 8.44 4.86
CA VAL A 38 4.43 7.78 5.62
C VAL A 38 4.12 6.32 5.95
N ALA A 39 2.90 5.86 5.67
CA ALA A 39 2.47 4.48 5.87
C ALA A 39 1.72 3.95 4.64
N ILE A 40 2.11 2.77 4.16
CA ILE A 40 1.48 2.11 3.01
C ILE A 40 1.08 0.69 3.41
N LEU A 41 -0.20 0.37 3.24
CA LEU A 41 -0.69 -1.00 3.27
C LEU A 41 -0.67 -1.53 1.82
N ASN A 42 0.31 -2.36 1.50
CA ASN A 42 0.58 -2.83 0.15
C ASN A 42 -0.13 -4.16 -0.14
N PHE A 43 -1.07 -4.15 -1.07
CA PHE A 43 -1.71 -5.35 -1.63
C PHE A 43 -1.09 -5.79 -2.96
N ALA A 44 -0.20 -4.98 -3.55
CA ALA A 44 0.51 -5.40 -4.75
C ALA A 44 1.51 -6.51 -4.40
N PRO A 45 1.60 -7.60 -5.17
CA PRO A 45 2.49 -8.73 -4.90
C PRO A 45 3.94 -8.44 -5.30
N ILE A 46 4.48 -7.33 -4.78
CA ILE A 46 5.87 -6.91 -4.94
C ILE A 46 6.41 -6.35 -3.63
N VAL A 47 7.73 -6.37 -3.48
CA VAL A 47 8.42 -5.62 -2.43
C VAL A 47 8.67 -4.21 -2.93
N LEU A 48 8.17 -3.21 -2.20
CA LEU A 48 8.44 -1.81 -2.51
C LEU A 48 9.82 -1.42 -1.98
N SER A 49 10.59 -0.70 -2.78
CA SER A 49 11.82 -0.03 -2.34
C SER A 49 11.46 1.37 -1.88
N VAL A 50 11.49 1.61 -0.57
CA VAL A 50 11.16 2.90 0.05
C VAL A 50 12.23 3.31 1.08
N PRO A 51 12.33 4.59 1.45
CA PRO A 51 13.18 5.03 2.55
C PRO A 51 12.80 4.36 3.88
N ASP A 52 13.76 4.27 4.82
CA ASP A 52 13.59 3.62 6.12
C ASP A 52 12.52 4.27 6.99
N GLU A 53 12.22 5.56 6.77
CA GLU A 53 11.18 6.29 7.51
C GLU A 53 9.76 5.91 7.08
N ILE A 54 9.60 5.15 5.99
CA ILE A 54 8.30 4.77 5.43
C ILE A 54 7.91 3.37 5.93
N THR A 55 6.77 3.30 6.61
CA THR A 55 6.21 2.03 7.06
C THR A 55 5.45 1.37 5.91
N VAL A 56 5.87 0.16 5.50
CA VAL A 56 5.14 -0.65 4.52
C VAL A 56 4.70 -1.95 5.16
N ASN A 57 3.40 -2.23 5.12
CA ASN A 57 2.85 -3.51 5.53
C ASN A 57 2.30 -4.23 4.30
N ASN A 58 2.82 -5.42 3.99
CA ASN A 58 2.40 -6.20 2.83
C ASN A 58 1.27 -7.15 3.22
N VAL A 59 0.16 -7.11 2.49
CA VAL A 59 -0.99 -7.99 2.70
C VAL A 59 -0.96 -9.12 1.69
N ASN A 60 -0.89 -10.36 2.18
CA ASN A 60 -1.06 -11.55 1.37
C ASN A 60 -2.45 -12.17 1.64
N LEU A 61 -3.44 -11.73 0.87
CA LEU A 61 -4.81 -12.23 1.01
C LEU A 61 -4.94 -13.74 0.78
N ALA A 62 -4.08 -14.34 -0.05
CA ALA A 62 -4.14 -15.78 -0.29
C ALA A 62 -3.81 -16.55 1.00
N MET A 63 -2.79 -16.10 1.74
CA MET A 63 -2.42 -16.66 3.04
C MET A 63 -3.52 -16.44 4.08
N GLU A 64 -4.13 -15.26 4.12
CA GLU A 64 -5.24 -14.99 5.04
C GLU A 64 -6.45 -15.89 4.77
N LEU A 65 -6.79 -16.11 3.50
CA LEU A 65 -7.87 -17.01 3.09
C LEU A 65 -7.53 -18.48 3.37
N GLU A 66 -6.29 -18.90 3.15
CA GLU A 66 -5.81 -20.25 3.49
C GLU A 66 -5.94 -20.50 5.00
N ASN A 67 -5.51 -19.54 5.83
CA ASN A 67 -5.67 -19.61 7.28
C ASN A 67 -7.14 -19.74 7.68
N LEU A 68 -8.03 -18.91 7.11
CA LEU A 68 -9.47 -19.02 7.36
C LEU A 68 -10.04 -20.38 6.91
N SER A 69 -9.56 -20.91 5.79
CA SER A 69 -9.99 -22.21 5.28
C SER A 69 -9.61 -23.38 6.19
N TYR A 70 -8.51 -23.26 6.94
CA TYR A 70 -8.13 -24.25 7.94
C TYR A 70 -9.16 -24.31 9.08
N PHE A 71 -9.60 -23.16 9.59
CA PHE A 71 -10.54 -23.08 10.73
C PHE A 71 -11.97 -23.53 10.41
N ILE A 72 -12.39 -23.54 9.15
CA ILE A 72 -13.72 -24.04 8.75
C ILE A 72 -13.75 -25.54 8.48
N ASN A 73 -12.58 -26.19 8.42
CA ASN A 73 -12.44 -27.63 8.19
C ASN A 73 -12.17 -28.43 9.48
N GLU A 74 -12.28 -27.79 10.65
CA GLU A 74 -12.38 -28.46 11.97
C GLU A 74 -13.83 -28.54 12.47
#